data_AF-A0A6A3GWM5-F1
#
_entry.id   AF-A0A6A3GWM5-F1
#
_cell.length_a   1.000
_cell.length_b   1.000
_cell.length_c   1.000
_cell.angle_alpha   90.00
_cell.angle_beta   90.00
_cell.angle_gamma   90.00
#
_symmetry.space_group_name_H-M   'P 1'
#
loop_
_entity.id
_entity.type
_entity.pdbx_description
1 polymer ?
#
loop_
_entity_poly.entity_id
_entity_poly.type
_entity_poly.pdbx_seq_one_letter_code
_entity_poly.pdbx_strand_id
1 'polypeptide(L)'
;MIRFTVDNDKCTMERREWERWFKVDAFSSYLAAYNSTYSRIQDDLHGLEDVEWEAVKYVLAHGGERMTASRVEGDCGIAVRGDYESRLVDPLLRMGVLIEGSDGALALVSEMMHRICVEALPVREIKQVASTDNPLELLCVALRSFNPLRISHQFVSNRQSPSESVFHFELFATIRDIMQKASLSKGLYAEVKTPDSRMRADILLINGTRLAYELKSNQLRVKEITAAARQADQYRQQFQVNRMVVVNFVPRGHTIDPIYQVEQFENIQIIHARFPNSCDEFDLSYLENGQVQHRVVKAGNT
;
A
#
# COMPACT_ATOMS: atom_id res chain seq x y z
N MET A 1 10.04 -23.23 -15.20
CA MET A 1 10.84 -22.30 -16.03
C MET A 1 9.90 -21.38 -16.76
N ILE A 2 10.02 -20.08 -16.53
CA ILE A 2 9.25 -19.04 -17.23
C ILE A 2 9.73 -19.04 -18.67
N ARG A 3 8.85 -19.43 -19.60
CA ARG A 3 9.14 -19.46 -21.04
C ARG A 3 8.64 -18.17 -21.68
N PHE A 4 9.51 -17.40 -22.31
CA PHE A 4 9.04 -16.37 -23.25
C PHE A 4 9.05 -16.99 -24.64
N THR A 5 8.02 -16.70 -25.42
CA THR A 5 8.01 -17.02 -26.86
C THR A 5 9.02 -16.20 -27.65
N VAL A 6 9.71 -15.23 -27.01
CA VAL A 6 10.75 -14.37 -27.60
C VAL A 6 11.94 -14.15 -26.62
N ASP A 7 12.36 -15.18 -25.86
CA ASP A 7 13.51 -15.06 -24.93
C ASP A 7 14.86 -15.36 -25.63
N ASN A 8 15.27 -14.53 -26.60
CA ASN A 8 16.57 -14.67 -27.29
C ASN A 8 17.78 -14.47 -26.33
N ASP A 9 17.98 -15.37 -25.37
CA ASP A 9 19.02 -15.33 -24.33
C ASP A 9 18.96 -14.04 -23.48
N LYS A 10 17.75 -13.56 -23.15
CA LYS A 10 17.54 -12.28 -22.45
C LYS A 10 17.27 -12.49 -20.96
N CYS A 11 17.00 -13.71 -20.51
CA CYS A 11 16.81 -14.08 -19.10
C CYS A 11 17.99 -13.74 -18.17
N THR A 12 19.18 -13.45 -18.72
CA THR A 12 20.38 -13.01 -18.00
C THR A 12 20.63 -11.50 -18.04
N MET A 13 19.79 -10.73 -18.75
CA MET A 13 19.96 -9.28 -18.84
C MET A 13 19.59 -8.58 -17.54
N GLU A 14 20.26 -7.46 -17.27
CA GLU A 14 19.98 -6.64 -16.11
C GLU A 14 18.64 -5.91 -16.25
N ARG A 15 18.01 -5.62 -15.10
CA ARG A 15 16.71 -4.93 -14.99
C ARG A 15 16.57 -3.71 -15.91
N ARG A 16 17.60 -2.85 -15.98
CA ARG A 16 17.57 -1.61 -16.78
C ARG A 16 17.48 -1.86 -18.28
N GLU A 17 17.98 -3.00 -18.75
CA GLU A 17 17.96 -3.35 -20.17
C GLU A 17 16.60 -3.91 -20.58
N TRP A 18 15.93 -4.61 -19.65
CA TRP A 18 14.55 -5.07 -19.81
C TRP A 18 13.53 -3.92 -19.79
N GLU A 19 13.70 -2.93 -18.92
CA GLU A 19 12.85 -1.73 -18.84
C GLU A 19 12.85 -0.91 -20.13
N ARG A 20 13.92 -0.98 -20.93
CA ARG A 20 13.97 -0.37 -22.27
C ARG A 20 13.09 -1.11 -23.28
N TRP A 21 12.88 -2.40 -23.10
CA TRP A 21 12.13 -3.26 -24.03
C TRP A 21 10.64 -3.29 -23.71
N PHE A 22 10.28 -3.36 -22.43
CA PHE A 22 8.90 -3.30 -21.97
C PHE A 22 8.74 -2.17 -20.96
N LYS A 23 7.81 -1.24 -21.20
CA LYS A 23 7.30 -0.36 -20.14
C LYS A 23 6.79 -1.25 -19.00
N VAL A 24 7.11 -0.92 -17.75
CA VAL A 24 6.92 -1.76 -16.54
C VAL A 24 5.57 -2.50 -16.54
N ASP A 25 4.47 -1.79 -16.81
CA ASP A 25 3.11 -2.35 -16.78
C ASP A 25 2.80 -3.36 -17.91
N ALA A 26 3.44 -3.21 -19.07
CA ALA A 26 3.24 -4.09 -20.22
C ALA A 26 3.91 -5.45 -20.02
N PHE A 27 4.97 -5.51 -19.19
CA PHE A 27 5.74 -6.72 -18.94
C PHE A 27 4.97 -7.71 -18.06
N SER A 28 4.51 -7.27 -16.89
CA SER A 28 3.76 -8.12 -15.96
C SER A 28 2.45 -8.59 -16.60
N SER A 29 1.79 -7.72 -17.38
CA SER A 29 0.59 -8.08 -18.15
C SER A 29 0.88 -9.13 -19.23
N TYR A 30 2.00 -9.01 -19.96
CA TYR A 30 2.42 -10.01 -20.95
C TYR A 30 2.74 -11.35 -20.28
N LEU A 31 3.50 -11.35 -19.18
CA LEU A 31 3.85 -12.58 -18.49
C LEU A 31 2.63 -13.26 -17.87
N ALA A 32 1.73 -12.51 -17.24
CA ALA A 32 0.49 -13.07 -16.72
C ALA A 32 -0.37 -13.72 -17.81
N ALA A 33 -0.41 -13.14 -19.01
CA ALA A 33 -1.19 -13.64 -20.13
C ALA A 33 -0.57 -14.86 -20.85
N TYR A 34 0.76 -14.93 -20.93
CA TYR A 34 1.45 -15.91 -21.78
C TYR A 34 2.32 -16.89 -20.99
N ASN A 35 2.40 -16.76 -19.66
CA ASN A 35 3.28 -17.57 -18.83
C ASN A 35 2.61 -18.00 -17.52
N SER A 36 1.97 -19.16 -17.54
CA SER A 36 1.31 -19.72 -16.36
C SER A 36 2.27 -19.98 -15.19
N THR A 37 3.58 -20.14 -15.43
CA THR A 37 4.57 -20.29 -14.36
C THR A 37 4.82 -18.98 -13.63
N TYR A 38 4.79 -17.83 -14.33
CA TYR A 38 4.89 -16.52 -13.71
C TYR A 38 3.72 -16.27 -12.75
N SER A 39 2.48 -16.45 -13.23
CA SER A 39 1.29 -16.25 -12.40
C SER A 39 1.28 -17.20 -11.19
N ARG A 40 1.64 -18.48 -11.39
CA ARG A 40 1.76 -19.45 -10.29
C ARG A 40 2.77 -19.01 -9.23
N ILE A 41 3.98 -18.58 -9.63
CA ILE A 41 4.99 -18.14 -8.67
C ILE A 41 4.54 -16.87 -7.94
N GLN A 42 3.85 -15.94 -8.62
CA GLN A 42 3.27 -14.78 -7.96
C GLN A 42 2.21 -15.19 -6.92
N ASP A 43 1.31 -16.11 -7.25
CA ASP A 43 0.32 -16.61 -6.31
C ASP A 43 0.96 -17.32 -5.12
N ASP A 44 1.96 -18.17 -5.38
CA ASP A 44 2.74 -18.86 -4.34
C ASP A 44 3.45 -17.86 -3.41
N LEU A 45 4.08 -16.81 -3.96
CA LEU A 45 4.72 -15.73 -3.20
C LEU A 45 3.70 -14.96 -2.35
N HIS A 46 2.53 -14.65 -2.90
CA HIS A 46 1.46 -13.98 -2.15
C HIS A 46 0.84 -14.86 -1.05
N GLY A 47 0.99 -16.18 -1.13
CA GLY A 47 0.50 -17.14 -0.14
C GLY A 47 1.48 -17.42 1.00
N LEU A 48 2.71 -16.90 0.93
CA LEU A 48 3.71 -17.07 2.00
C LEU A 48 3.23 -16.48 3.33
N GLU A 49 3.57 -17.10 4.45
CA GLU A 49 3.36 -16.54 5.79
C GLU A 49 4.25 -15.32 6.04
N ASP A 50 3.97 -14.52 7.07
CA ASP A 50 4.71 -13.28 7.35
C ASP A 50 6.20 -13.53 7.60
N VAL A 51 6.50 -14.61 8.30
CA VAL A 51 7.90 -14.99 8.57
C VAL A 51 8.62 -15.46 7.30
N GLU A 52 7.94 -16.20 6.42
CA GLU A 52 8.50 -16.64 5.14
C GLU A 52 8.73 -15.45 4.19
N TRP A 53 7.96 -14.37 4.35
CA TRP A 53 8.14 -13.15 3.59
C TRP A 53 9.35 -12.32 4.01
N GLU A 54 9.67 -12.30 5.30
CA GLU A 54 10.91 -11.69 5.76
C GLU A 54 12.12 -12.40 5.12
N ALA A 55 12.02 -13.71 4.87
CA ALA A 55 13.01 -14.43 4.08
C ALA A 55 13.12 -13.91 2.64
N VAL A 56 12.00 -13.59 1.98
CA VAL A 56 11.98 -12.96 0.63
C VAL A 56 12.69 -11.61 0.66
N LYS A 57 12.35 -10.75 1.63
CA LYS A 57 12.98 -9.42 1.77
C LYS A 57 14.48 -9.54 2.02
N TYR A 58 14.88 -10.47 2.87
CA TYR A 58 16.29 -10.74 3.15
C TYR A 58 17.05 -11.16 1.88
N VAL A 59 16.50 -12.12 1.13
CA VAL A 59 17.08 -12.61 -0.12
C VAL A 59 17.20 -11.50 -1.16
N LEU A 60 16.21 -10.62 -1.26
CA LEU A 60 16.26 -9.47 -2.17
C LEU A 60 17.32 -8.44 -1.76
N ALA A 61 17.47 -8.18 -0.47
CA ALA A 61 18.46 -7.24 0.05
C ALA A 61 19.91 -7.76 -0.12
N HIS A 62 20.09 -9.08 -0.12
CA HIS A 62 21.41 -9.73 -0.11
C HIS A 62 21.64 -10.64 -1.33
N GLY A 63 20.87 -10.47 -2.41
CA GLY A 63 20.87 -11.38 -3.57
C GLY A 63 22.21 -11.55 -4.31
N GLY A 64 23.17 -10.66 -4.07
CA GLY A 64 24.54 -10.73 -4.57
C GLY A 64 25.58 -11.28 -3.58
N GLU A 65 25.16 -11.62 -2.35
CA GLU A 65 26.04 -12.16 -1.31
C GLU A 65 25.92 -13.68 -1.19
N ARG A 66 26.93 -14.30 -0.59
CA ARG A 66 26.84 -15.70 -0.16
C ARG A 66 25.88 -15.81 1.03
N MET A 67 24.70 -16.37 0.78
CA MET A 67 23.66 -16.62 1.78
C MET A 67 23.63 -18.10 2.16
N THR A 68 23.18 -18.43 3.37
CA THR A 68 22.86 -19.80 3.79
C THR A 68 21.53 -19.79 4.52
N ALA A 69 20.83 -20.92 4.56
CA ALA A 69 19.54 -21.01 5.25
C ALA A 69 19.62 -20.53 6.70
N SER A 70 20.69 -20.90 7.42
CA SER A 70 20.92 -20.50 8.80
C SER A 70 21.10 -18.98 8.96
N ARG A 71 21.69 -18.30 7.97
CA ARG A 71 21.90 -16.85 8.01
C ARG A 71 20.58 -16.11 7.80
N VAL A 72 19.72 -16.61 6.90
CA VAL A 72 18.37 -16.08 6.68
C VAL A 72 17.51 -16.27 7.94
N GLU A 73 17.50 -17.48 8.50
CA GLU A 73 16.74 -17.81 9.71
C GLU A 73 17.16 -16.96 10.93
N GLY A 74 18.48 -16.79 11.10
CA GLY A 74 19.03 -15.96 12.18
C GLY A 74 18.66 -14.48 12.06
N ASP A 75 18.62 -13.93 10.85
CA ASP A 75 18.21 -12.53 10.61
C ASP A 75 16.70 -12.32 10.81
N CYS A 76 15.90 -13.31 10.41
CA CYS A 76 14.45 -13.31 10.62
C CYS A 76 14.03 -13.55 12.09
N GLY A 77 14.98 -13.64 13.02
CA GLY A 77 14.71 -13.82 14.45
C GLY A 77 14.16 -15.20 14.82
N ILE A 78 14.25 -16.19 13.92
CA ILE A 78 13.87 -17.57 14.21
C ILE A 78 15.07 -18.25 14.87
N ALA A 79 14.97 -18.54 16.16
CA ALA A 79 15.97 -19.36 16.83
C ALA A 79 16.03 -20.73 16.16
N VAL A 80 17.23 -21.11 15.72
CA VAL A 80 17.51 -22.35 14.99
C VAL A 80 16.95 -23.56 15.73
N ARG A 81 16.01 -24.25 15.05
CA ARG A 81 15.45 -25.58 15.34
C ARG A 81 14.69 -25.73 16.66
N GLY A 82 13.36 -25.81 16.54
CA GLY A 82 12.48 -26.37 17.57
C GLY A 82 11.04 -26.56 17.09
N ASP A 83 10.48 -25.55 16.42
CA ASP A 83 9.02 -25.47 16.24
C ASP A 83 8.53 -25.66 14.80
N TYR A 84 9.42 -25.70 13.80
CA TYR A 84 9.06 -25.85 12.38
C TYR A 84 9.66 -27.12 11.77
N GLU A 85 8.83 -27.92 11.10
CA GLU A 85 9.24 -29.17 10.42
C GLU A 85 10.09 -28.91 9.15
N SER A 86 10.09 -27.69 8.61
CA SER A 86 10.82 -27.28 7.40
C SER A 86 11.64 -26.00 7.59
N ARG A 87 12.71 -25.81 6.80
CA ARG A 87 13.50 -24.58 6.81
C ARG A 87 12.68 -23.42 6.26
N LEU A 88 12.97 -22.21 6.75
CA LEU A 88 12.27 -21.00 6.31
C LEU A 88 12.38 -20.74 4.79
N VAL A 89 13.49 -21.18 4.20
CA VAL A 89 13.79 -21.00 2.76
C VAL A 89 13.19 -22.08 1.86
N ASP A 90 12.66 -23.18 2.44
CA ASP A 90 12.14 -24.30 1.67
C ASP A 90 10.97 -23.93 0.73
N PRO A 91 10.03 -23.04 1.09
CA PRO A 91 9.04 -22.53 0.15
C PRO A 91 9.68 -21.88 -1.10
N LEU A 92 10.72 -21.06 -0.91
CA LEU A 92 11.41 -20.37 -2.01
C LEU A 92 12.20 -21.34 -2.90
N LEU A 93 12.76 -22.40 -2.30
CA LEU A 93 13.39 -23.50 -3.04
C LEU A 93 12.35 -24.28 -3.86
N ARG A 94 11.18 -24.59 -3.28
CA ARG A 94 10.08 -25.30 -3.98
C ARG A 94 9.50 -24.49 -5.14
N MET A 95 9.40 -23.16 -4.98
CA MET A 95 8.96 -22.26 -6.06
C MET A 95 10.00 -22.14 -7.19
N GLY A 96 11.27 -22.49 -6.92
CA GLY A 96 12.38 -22.29 -7.84
C GLY A 96 12.86 -20.84 -7.89
N VAL A 97 12.63 -20.07 -6.82
CA VAL A 97 13.15 -18.71 -6.63
C VAL A 97 14.61 -18.78 -6.18
N LEU A 98 14.92 -19.73 -5.31
CA LEU A 98 16.27 -20.02 -4.84
C LEU A 98 16.78 -21.36 -5.42
N ILE A 99 18.10 -21.45 -5.52
CA ILE A 99 18.85 -22.71 -5.64
C ILE A 99 19.80 -22.85 -4.45
N GLU A 100 20.07 -24.09 -4.06
CA GLU A 100 21.03 -24.42 -3.01
C GLU A 100 22.22 -25.19 -3.64
N GLY A 101 23.42 -24.66 -3.43
CA GLY A 101 24.68 -25.28 -3.83
C GLY A 101 25.03 -26.47 -2.94
N SER A 102 25.98 -27.30 -3.39
CA SER A 102 26.48 -28.44 -2.61
C SER A 102 27.16 -28.04 -1.30
N ASP A 103 27.57 -26.78 -1.17
CA ASP A 103 28.14 -26.17 0.03
C ASP A 103 27.08 -25.53 0.93
N GLY A 104 25.79 -25.67 0.62
CA GLY A 104 24.68 -25.07 1.34
C GLY A 104 24.50 -23.57 1.07
N ALA A 105 25.22 -23.01 0.08
CA ALA A 105 25.03 -21.63 -0.31
C ALA A 105 23.72 -21.47 -1.10
N LEU A 106 22.95 -20.45 -0.74
CA LEU A 106 21.72 -20.06 -1.44
C LEU A 106 22.02 -18.95 -2.45
N ALA A 107 21.42 -19.06 -3.62
CA ALA A 107 21.45 -18.02 -4.64
C ALA A 107 20.09 -17.88 -5.31
N LEU A 108 19.76 -16.67 -5.76
CA LEU A 108 18.61 -16.45 -6.64
C LEU A 108 18.86 -17.17 -7.97
N VAL A 109 17.85 -17.88 -8.46
CA VAL A 109 17.99 -18.68 -9.69
C VAL A 109 18.29 -17.82 -10.91
N SER A 110 17.73 -16.60 -10.96
CA SER A 110 17.97 -15.66 -12.04
C SER A 110 17.48 -14.25 -11.68
N GLU A 111 17.91 -13.27 -12.46
CA GLU A 111 17.37 -11.89 -12.44
C GLU A 111 15.85 -11.86 -12.64
N MET A 112 15.29 -12.83 -13.36
CA MET A 112 13.84 -12.95 -13.50
C MET A 112 13.15 -13.30 -12.18
N MET A 113 13.73 -14.22 -11.40
CA MET A 113 13.19 -14.56 -10.07
C MET A 113 13.33 -13.42 -9.08
N HIS A 114 14.47 -12.72 -9.13
CA HIS A 114 14.66 -11.47 -8.40
C HIS A 114 13.54 -10.47 -8.72
N ARG A 115 13.28 -10.23 -10.02
CA ARG A 115 12.23 -9.31 -10.47
C ARG A 115 10.84 -9.72 -10.02
N ILE A 116 10.48 -10.99 -10.11
CA ILE A 116 9.16 -11.48 -9.69
C ILE A 116 8.94 -11.24 -8.19
N CYS A 117 9.97 -11.49 -7.37
CA CYS A 117 9.92 -11.22 -5.95
C CYS A 117 9.77 -9.71 -5.67
N VAL A 118 10.50 -8.86 -6.39
CA VAL A 118 10.36 -7.39 -6.30
C VAL A 118 8.96 -6.92 -6.70
N GLU A 119 8.39 -7.46 -7.78
CA GLU A 119 7.03 -7.13 -8.24
C GLU A 119 5.95 -7.64 -7.28
N ALA A 120 6.23 -8.68 -6.50
CA ALA A 120 5.33 -9.20 -5.48
C ALA A 120 5.33 -8.34 -4.20
N LEU A 121 6.37 -7.53 -3.95
CA LEU A 121 6.46 -6.67 -2.75
C LEU A 121 5.26 -5.72 -2.59
N PRO A 122 4.92 -4.88 -3.59
CA PRO A 122 3.79 -3.96 -3.45
C PRO A 122 2.46 -4.70 -3.39
N VAL A 123 2.32 -5.84 -4.07
CA VAL A 123 1.05 -6.58 -4.16
C VAL A 123 0.72 -7.30 -2.85
N ARG A 124 1.72 -7.84 -2.14
CA ARG A 124 1.49 -8.40 -0.80
C ARG A 124 1.15 -7.32 0.22
N GLU A 125 1.85 -6.18 0.20
CA GLU A 125 1.48 -5.02 1.03
C GLU A 125 0.03 -4.60 0.77
N ILE A 126 -0.38 -4.56 -0.50
CA ILE A 126 -1.76 -4.31 -0.92
C ILE A 126 -2.73 -5.34 -0.35
N LYS A 127 -2.42 -6.64 -0.41
CA LYS A 127 -3.28 -7.71 0.13
C LYS A 127 -3.42 -7.66 1.65
N GLN A 128 -2.31 -7.48 2.38
CA GLN A 128 -2.31 -7.33 3.84
C GLN A 128 -3.10 -6.09 4.27
N VAL A 129 -2.88 -4.96 3.61
CA VAL A 129 -3.58 -3.71 3.95
C VAL A 129 -5.05 -3.74 3.56
N ALA A 130 -5.37 -4.34 2.41
CA ALA A 130 -6.75 -4.54 2.00
C ALA A 130 -7.48 -5.54 2.90
N SER A 131 -6.79 -6.49 3.56
CA SER A 131 -7.42 -7.35 4.57
C SER A 131 -7.50 -6.71 5.96
N THR A 132 -6.75 -5.64 6.23
CA THR A 132 -6.90 -4.91 7.51
C THR A 132 -8.21 -4.13 7.59
N ASP A 133 -8.77 -4.07 8.79
CA ASP A 133 -9.86 -3.13 9.16
C ASP A 133 -9.30 -1.79 9.69
N ASN A 134 -8.03 -1.50 9.43
CA ASN A 134 -7.36 -0.29 9.89
C ASN A 134 -7.35 0.79 8.77
N PRO A 135 -8.16 1.86 8.91
CA PRO A 135 -8.22 2.90 7.88
C PRO A 135 -6.92 3.71 7.76
N LEU A 136 -6.08 3.77 8.79
CA LEU A 136 -4.78 4.46 8.68
C LEU A 136 -3.81 3.70 7.76
N GLU A 137 -3.72 2.37 7.87
CA GLU A 137 -2.86 1.58 6.99
C GLU A 137 -3.33 1.63 5.55
N LEU A 138 -4.65 1.53 5.33
CA LEU A 138 -5.24 1.67 3.99
C LEU A 138 -4.97 3.06 3.40
N LEU A 139 -5.11 4.12 4.19
CA LEU A 139 -4.71 5.47 3.77
C LEU A 139 -3.23 5.52 3.41
N CYS A 140 -2.34 4.96 4.22
CA CYS A 140 -0.90 5.00 3.97
C CYS A 140 -0.53 4.31 2.66
N VAL A 141 -1.06 3.10 2.40
CA VAL A 141 -0.79 2.40 1.12
C VAL A 141 -1.39 3.17 -0.05
N ALA A 142 -2.61 3.70 0.10
CA ALA A 142 -3.20 4.50 -0.97
C ALA A 142 -2.37 5.75 -1.28
N LEU A 143 -1.87 6.46 -0.27
CA LEU A 143 -1.00 7.62 -0.45
C LEU A 143 0.35 7.25 -1.10
N ARG A 144 0.92 6.06 -0.84
CA ARG A 144 2.13 5.59 -1.55
C ARG A 144 1.89 5.40 -3.05
N SER A 145 0.69 4.95 -3.40
CA SER A 145 0.29 4.69 -4.78
C SER A 145 -0.31 5.92 -5.49
N PHE A 146 -0.37 7.08 -4.84
CA PHE A 146 -0.75 8.33 -5.49
C PHE A 146 0.21 8.65 -6.63
N ASN A 147 -0.33 9.17 -7.74
CA ASN A 147 0.47 9.74 -8.80
C ASN A 147 0.67 11.24 -8.54
N PRO A 148 1.88 11.68 -8.12
CA PRO A 148 2.10 13.09 -7.76
C PRO A 148 1.80 14.04 -8.93
N LEU A 149 2.11 13.63 -10.15
CA LEU A 149 1.88 14.42 -11.37
C LEU A 149 0.39 14.65 -11.67
N ARG A 150 -0.50 13.75 -11.22
CA ARG A 150 -1.95 13.94 -11.37
C ARG A 150 -2.48 14.93 -10.35
N ILE A 151 -2.02 14.81 -9.11
CA ILE A 151 -2.52 15.62 -7.99
C ILE A 151 -2.00 17.06 -8.08
N SER A 152 -0.72 17.24 -8.41
CA SER A 152 -0.09 18.56 -8.51
C SER A 152 -0.37 19.26 -9.85
N HIS A 153 -1.21 18.67 -10.72
CA HIS A 153 -1.42 19.18 -12.07
C HIS A 153 -2.07 20.57 -12.05
N GLN A 154 -1.54 21.52 -12.83
CA GLN A 154 -1.98 22.91 -12.84
C GLN A 154 -3.47 23.12 -13.16
N PHE A 155 -4.09 22.20 -13.91
CA PHE A 155 -5.52 22.27 -14.27
C PHE A 155 -6.47 21.76 -13.17
N VAL A 156 -5.94 21.09 -12.14
CA VAL A 156 -6.73 20.53 -11.04
C VAL A 156 -6.41 21.18 -9.68
N SER A 157 -5.31 21.93 -9.63
CA SER A 157 -4.93 22.81 -8.52
C SER A 157 -5.77 24.08 -8.49
N ASN A 158 -6.19 24.50 -7.29
CA ASN A 158 -6.64 25.88 -7.07
C ASN A 158 -5.39 26.80 -7.00
N ARG A 159 -5.57 28.11 -6.74
CA ARG A 159 -4.44 29.08 -6.69
C ARG A 159 -3.33 28.72 -5.69
N GLN A 160 -3.55 27.81 -4.74
CA GLN A 160 -2.65 27.55 -3.62
C GLN A 160 -2.33 26.06 -3.38
N SER A 161 -3.21 25.12 -3.77
CA SER A 161 -3.05 23.68 -3.54
C SER A 161 -4.00 22.84 -4.40
N PRO A 162 -3.82 21.51 -4.47
CA PRO A 162 -4.85 20.61 -4.98
C PRO A 162 -6.17 20.79 -4.20
N SER A 163 -7.29 20.69 -4.90
CA SER A 163 -8.62 20.79 -4.28
C SER A 163 -9.01 19.51 -3.55
N GLU A 164 -9.97 19.60 -2.63
CA GLU A 164 -10.53 18.44 -1.92
C GLU A 164 -11.03 17.36 -2.90
N SER A 165 -11.66 17.78 -4.01
CA SER A 165 -12.15 16.86 -5.05
C SER A 165 -11.04 16.08 -5.76
N VAL A 166 -9.83 16.64 -5.86
CA VAL A 166 -8.68 15.94 -6.45
C VAL A 166 -8.19 14.85 -5.52
N PHE A 167 -8.04 15.17 -4.23
CA PHE A 167 -7.68 14.18 -3.22
C PHE A 167 -8.74 13.10 -3.09
N HIS A 168 -10.02 13.47 -3.17
CA HIS A 168 -11.14 12.53 -3.19
C HIS A 168 -11.05 11.56 -4.36
N PHE A 169 -10.94 12.08 -5.58
CA PHE A 169 -10.89 11.26 -6.78
C PHE A 169 -9.69 10.30 -6.76
N GLU A 170 -8.50 10.81 -6.46
CA GLU A 170 -7.28 9.99 -6.46
C GLU A 170 -7.33 8.95 -5.34
N LEU A 171 -7.75 9.32 -4.12
CA LEU A 171 -7.88 8.37 -3.01
C LEU A 171 -8.89 7.26 -3.33
N PHE A 172 -10.05 7.63 -3.86
CA PHE A 172 -11.06 6.65 -4.25
C PHE A 172 -10.55 5.72 -5.37
N ALA A 173 -9.94 6.28 -6.42
CA ALA A 173 -9.42 5.51 -7.55
C ALA A 173 -8.33 4.53 -7.09
N THR A 174 -7.43 4.98 -6.23
CA THR A 174 -6.34 4.15 -5.70
C THR A 174 -6.85 3.08 -4.74
N ILE A 175 -7.75 3.40 -3.81
CA ILE A 175 -8.36 2.37 -2.95
C ILE A 175 -9.11 1.33 -3.80
N ARG A 176 -9.82 1.76 -4.84
CA ARG A 176 -10.49 0.84 -5.77
C ARG A 176 -9.50 -0.12 -6.44
N ASP A 177 -8.38 0.41 -6.93
CA ASP A 177 -7.33 -0.39 -7.56
C ASP A 177 -6.69 -1.38 -6.57
N ILE A 178 -6.40 -0.93 -5.34
CA ILE A 178 -5.92 -1.78 -4.23
C ILE A 178 -6.91 -2.93 -3.98
N MET A 179 -8.21 -2.64 -3.88
CA MET A 179 -9.23 -3.68 -3.64
C MET A 179 -9.34 -4.66 -4.80
N GLN A 180 -9.26 -4.18 -6.04
CA GLN A 180 -9.28 -5.02 -7.24
C GLN A 180 -8.05 -5.94 -7.28
N LYS A 181 -6.85 -5.41 -7.04
CA LYS A 181 -5.60 -6.18 -6.98
C LYS A 181 -5.60 -7.20 -5.83
N ALA A 182 -6.21 -6.86 -4.71
CA ALA A 182 -6.40 -7.78 -3.60
C ALA A 182 -7.47 -8.85 -3.86
N SER A 183 -8.18 -8.81 -5.01
CA SER A 183 -9.29 -9.72 -5.34
C SER A 183 -10.41 -9.73 -4.30
N LEU A 184 -10.60 -8.62 -3.58
CA LEU A 184 -11.62 -8.54 -2.53
C LEU A 184 -12.93 -8.01 -3.11
N SER A 185 -14.02 -8.73 -2.89
CA SER A 185 -15.38 -8.30 -3.25
C SER A 185 -15.96 -7.28 -2.24
N LYS A 186 -15.17 -6.27 -1.87
CA LYS A 186 -15.62 -5.22 -0.94
C LYS A 186 -16.55 -4.23 -1.65
N GLY A 187 -17.57 -3.76 -0.95
CA GLY A 187 -18.35 -2.61 -1.42
C GLY A 187 -17.57 -1.32 -1.20
N LEU A 188 -17.10 -0.67 -2.27
CA LEU A 188 -16.46 0.65 -2.21
C LEU A 188 -17.35 1.67 -2.92
N TYR A 189 -17.73 2.72 -2.21
CA TYR A 189 -18.67 3.72 -2.68
C TYR A 189 -18.09 5.12 -2.47
N ALA A 190 -18.18 5.94 -3.51
CA ALA A 190 -17.91 7.37 -3.45
C ALA A 190 -19.22 8.12 -3.21
N GLU A 191 -19.15 9.24 -2.48
CA GLU A 191 -20.22 10.23 -2.44
C GLU A 191 -21.58 9.64 -2.00
N VAL A 192 -21.57 8.81 -0.97
CA VAL A 192 -22.73 8.02 -0.53
C VAL A 192 -23.79 8.89 0.10
N LYS A 193 -25.04 8.72 -0.35
CA LYS A 193 -26.22 9.41 0.18
C LYS A 193 -27.27 8.38 0.59
N THR A 194 -28.05 8.70 1.62
CA THR A 194 -29.34 8.02 1.82
C THR A 194 -30.43 8.78 1.05
N PRO A 195 -31.48 8.09 0.56
CA PRO A 195 -32.54 8.72 -0.25
C PRO A 195 -33.15 9.98 0.38
N ASP A 196 -33.28 10.00 1.71
CA ASP A 196 -33.95 11.08 2.45
C ASP A 196 -32.98 12.14 3.02
N SER A 197 -31.70 12.09 2.65
CA SER A 197 -30.69 12.99 3.20
C SER A 197 -29.89 13.71 2.11
N ARG A 198 -29.67 15.01 2.33
CA ARG A 198 -28.72 15.80 1.55
C ARG A 198 -27.26 15.55 1.97
N MET A 199 -27.06 14.83 3.07
CA MET A 199 -25.73 14.47 3.59
C MET A 199 -25.05 13.44 2.70
N ARG A 200 -23.73 13.60 2.52
CA ARG A 200 -22.94 12.81 1.59
C ARG A 200 -21.62 12.41 2.23
N ALA A 201 -21.41 11.12 2.48
CA ALA A 201 -20.11 10.62 2.92
C ALA A 201 -19.17 10.54 1.71
N ASP A 202 -17.92 10.97 1.89
CA ASP A 202 -16.96 11.06 0.79
C ASP A 202 -16.55 9.67 0.27
N ILE A 203 -16.00 8.80 1.12
CA ILE A 203 -15.62 7.43 0.73
C ILE A 203 -16.10 6.46 1.81
N LEU A 204 -16.88 5.44 1.41
CA LEU A 204 -17.37 4.36 2.27
C LEU A 204 -16.89 3.01 1.75
N LEU A 205 -16.28 2.22 2.64
CA LEU A 205 -15.85 0.84 2.39
C LEU A 205 -16.62 -0.13 3.29
N ILE A 206 -17.15 -1.20 2.71
CA ILE A 206 -17.93 -2.24 3.40
C ILE A 206 -17.29 -3.61 3.14
N ASN A 207 -16.79 -4.24 4.20
CA ASN A 207 -16.27 -5.61 4.16
C ASN A 207 -16.26 -6.26 5.54
N GLY A 208 -17.42 -6.77 5.98
CA GLY A 208 -17.64 -7.19 7.36
C GLY A 208 -17.72 -5.98 8.30
N THR A 209 -16.68 -5.15 8.31
CA THR A 209 -16.59 -3.85 8.97
C THR A 209 -16.90 -2.70 8.00
N ARG A 210 -17.55 -1.65 8.49
CA ARG A 210 -17.79 -0.40 7.75
C ARG A 210 -16.73 0.64 8.13
N LEU A 211 -15.99 1.11 7.13
CA LEU A 211 -14.94 2.11 7.28
C LEU A 211 -15.27 3.30 6.38
N ALA A 212 -15.03 4.53 6.81
CA ALA A 212 -15.25 5.68 5.96
C ALA A 212 -14.22 6.80 6.18
N TYR A 213 -13.96 7.53 5.10
CA TYR A 213 -13.14 8.73 5.10
C TYR A 213 -14.01 9.95 4.79
N GLU A 214 -13.85 10.99 5.59
CA GLU A 214 -14.26 12.36 5.29
C GLU A 214 -13.01 13.14 4.91
N LEU A 215 -13.02 13.76 3.74
CA LEU A 215 -11.85 14.47 3.24
C LEU A 215 -12.03 15.97 3.42
N LYS A 216 -10.94 16.62 3.77
CA LYS A 216 -10.86 18.06 3.89
C LYS A 216 -9.57 18.55 3.26
N SER A 217 -9.63 19.72 2.66
CA SER A 217 -8.44 20.44 2.21
C SER A 217 -8.32 21.75 2.97
N ASN A 218 -7.11 22.01 3.47
CA ASN A 218 -6.70 23.29 4.03
C ASN A 218 -7.59 23.81 5.18
N GLN A 219 -8.06 22.91 6.06
CA GLN A 219 -8.70 23.31 7.31
C GLN A 219 -7.61 23.62 8.32
N LEU A 220 -7.43 24.90 8.64
CA LEU A 220 -6.27 25.38 9.42
C LEU A 220 -6.63 25.67 10.87
N ARG A 221 -7.92 25.85 11.17
CA ARG A 221 -8.41 26.35 12.45
C ARG A 221 -9.18 25.31 13.24
N VAL A 222 -9.19 25.46 14.57
CA VAL A 222 -10.00 24.64 15.49
C VAL A 222 -11.44 24.48 15.01
N LYS A 223 -12.11 25.61 14.75
CA LYS A 223 -13.53 25.63 14.37
C LYS A 223 -13.83 24.82 13.09
N GLU A 224 -12.87 24.77 12.17
CA GLU A 224 -12.97 24.10 10.88
C GLU A 224 -12.85 22.58 11.06
N ILE A 225 -11.85 22.15 11.84
CA ILE A 225 -11.67 20.74 12.21
C ILE A 225 -12.84 20.23 13.05
N THR A 226 -13.33 21.02 14.02
CA THR A 226 -14.51 20.67 14.81
C THR A 226 -15.76 20.52 13.94
N ALA A 227 -15.95 21.40 12.94
CA ALA A 227 -17.06 21.28 12.00
C ALA A 227 -16.95 20.01 11.13
N ALA A 228 -15.75 19.68 10.66
CA ALA A 228 -15.49 18.44 9.91
C ALA A 228 -15.72 17.20 10.77
N ALA A 229 -15.25 17.19 12.03
CA ALA A 229 -15.48 16.08 12.96
C ALA A 229 -16.98 15.87 13.26
N ARG A 230 -17.73 16.96 13.45
CA ARG A 230 -19.19 16.90 13.62
C ARG A 230 -19.88 16.29 12.40
N GLN A 231 -19.50 16.75 11.19
CA GLN A 231 -20.04 16.22 9.94
C GLN A 231 -19.70 14.73 9.79
N ALA A 232 -18.47 14.34 10.08
CA ALA A 232 -18.03 12.96 10.05
C ALA A 232 -18.78 12.07 11.05
N ASP A 233 -19.06 12.55 12.27
CA ASP A 233 -19.85 11.79 13.25
C ASP A 233 -21.32 11.62 12.83
N GLN A 234 -21.93 12.62 12.21
CA GLN A 234 -23.25 12.47 11.61
C GLN A 234 -23.27 11.37 10.55
N TYR A 235 -22.25 11.31 9.69
CA TYR A 235 -22.13 10.26 8.68
C TYR A 235 -21.87 8.90 9.29
N ARG A 236 -21.03 8.84 10.32
CA ARG A 236 -20.75 7.62 11.07
C ARG A 236 -22.03 7.02 11.63
N GLN A 237 -22.88 7.84 12.25
CA GLN A 237 -24.17 7.39 12.79
C GLN A 237 -25.13 6.95 11.67
N GLN A 238 -25.29 7.78 10.62
CA GLN A 238 -26.22 7.53 9.51
C GLN A 238 -25.89 6.24 8.75
N PHE A 239 -24.61 5.99 8.47
CA PHE A 239 -24.15 4.84 7.70
C PHE A 239 -23.65 3.68 8.58
N GLN A 240 -23.80 3.78 9.91
CA GLN A 240 -23.34 2.79 10.89
C GLN A 240 -21.86 2.42 10.69
N VAL A 241 -21.02 3.43 10.46
CA VAL A 241 -19.58 3.25 10.24
C VAL A 241 -18.91 2.87 11.56
N ASN A 242 -18.09 1.82 11.55
CA ASN A 242 -17.33 1.35 12.71
C ASN A 242 -16.06 2.17 12.95
N ARG A 243 -15.38 2.60 11.87
CA ARG A 243 -14.20 3.48 11.93
C ARG A 243 -14.37 4.64 10.97
N MET A 244 -14.42 5.85 11.52
CA MET A 244 -14.58 7.08 10.75
C MET A 244 -13.33 7.94 10.89
N VAL A 245 -12.77 8.35 9.75
CA VAL A 245 -11.53 9.12 9.71
C VAL A 245 -11.77 10.43 8.97
N VAL A 246 -11.35 11.55 9.56
CA VAL A 246 -11.23 12.83 8.87
C VAL A 246 -9.78 12.98 8.42
N VAL A 247 -9.55 13.09 7.11
CA VAL A 247 -8.23 13.36 6.53
C VAL A 247 -8.19 14.80 6.05
N ASN A 248 -7.40 15.63 6.74
CA ASN A 248 -7.19 17.02 6.36
C ASN A 248 -5.85 17.17 5.63
N PHE A 249 -5.91 17.37 4.33
CA PHE A 249 -4.75 17.63 3.48
C PHE A 249 -4.32 19.08 3.61
N VAL A 250 -3.06 19.32 3.98
CA VAL A 250 -2.54 20.67 4.21
C VAL A 250 -1.19 20.89 3.52
N PRO A 251 -1.00 21.96 2.73
CA PRO A 251 0.32 22.32 2.22
C PRO A 251 1.33 22.55 3.34
N ARG A 252 2.56 22.07 3.20
CA ARG A 252 3.64 22.22 4.21
C ARG A 252 3.90 23.66 4.64
N GLY A 253 3.70 24.63 3.74
CA GLY A 253 3.87 26.05 4.04
C GLY A 253 2.79 26.63 4.96
N HIS A 254 1.69 25.92 5.20
CA HIS A 254 0.58 26.43 6.01
C HIS A 254 0.73 26.05 7.49
N THR A 255 0.39 26.99 8.37
CA THR A 255 0.32 26.78 9.82
C THR A 255 -1.07 26.30 10.20
N ILE A 256 -1.14 25.23 11.01
CA ILE A 256 -2.38 24.62 11.47
C ILE A 256 -2.44 24.65 13.00
N ASP A 257 -3.64 24.76 13.55
CA ASP A 257 -3.86 24.50 14.97
C ASP A 257 -3.68 22.97 15.23
N PRO A 258 -2.88 22.53 16.22
CA PRO A 258 -2.52 21.13 16.41
C PRO A 258 -3.64 20.34 17.09
N ILE A 259 -4.70 20.01 16.35
CA ILE A 259 -5.90 19.33 16.87
C ILE A 259 -6.04 17.95 16.24
N TYR A 260 -5.83 16.94 17.07
CA TYR A 260 -5.86 15.54 16.66
C TYR A 260 -7.05 14.77 17.26
N GLN A 261 -7.84 15.42 18.12
CA GLN A 261 -9.05 14.89 18.74
C GLN A 261 -10.01 16.03 19.05
N VAL A 262 -11.31 15.76 18.98
CA VAL A 262 -12.37 16.66 19.43
C VAL A 262 -13.21 15.91 20.46
N GLU A 263 -13.21 16.38 21.71
CA GLU A 263 -13.84 15.68 22.85
C GLU A 263 -15.32 15.33 22.61
N GLN A 264 -16.06 16.16 21.88
CA GLN A 264 -17.47 15.86 21.58
C GLN A 264 -17.66 14.73 20.56
N PHE A 265 -16.60 14.37 19.82
CA PHE A 265 -16.63 13.43 18.69
C PHE A 265 -15.47 12.42 18.79
N GLU A 266 -15.31 11.77 19.95
CA GLU A 266 -14.18 10.86 20.25
C GLU A 266 -14.07 9.65 19.30
N ASN A 267 -15.16 9.27 18.64
CA ASN A 267 -15.19 8.16 17.67
C ASN A 267 -14.67 8.56 16.28
N ILE A 268 -14.18 9.79 16.12
CA ILE A 268 -13.64 10.32 14.88
C ILE A 268 -12.14 10.46 15.00
N GLN A 269 -11.41 9.71 14.19
CA GLN A 269 -9.95 9.87 14.09
C GLN A 269 -9.63 11.04 13.16
N ILE A 270 -8.79 11.98 13.61
CA ILE A 270 -8.34 13.11 12.80
C ILE A 270 -6.90 12.87 12.37
N ILE A 271 -6.67 12.94 11.06
CA ILE A 271 -5.35 12.82 10.45
C ILE A 271 -5.05 14.11 9.70
N HIS A 272 -3.93 14.74 10.00
CA HIS A 272 -3.39 15.84 9.21
C HIS A 272 -2.33 15.30 8.26
N ALA A 273 -2.57 15.41 6.95
CA ALA A 273 -1.65 14.95 5.91
C ALA A 273 -0.96 16.16 5.27
N ARG A 274 0.29 16.42 5.68
CA ARG A 274 1.08 17.56 5.20
C ARG A 274 1.89 17.22 3.95
N PHE A 275 1.73 17.98 2.88
CA PHE A 275 2.36 17.70 1.58
C PHE A 275 3.14 18.89 1.00
N PRO A 276 4.25 18.65 0.27
CA PRO A 276 4.94 19.68 -0.52
C PRO A 276 4.20 19.92 -1.84
N ASN A 277 4.56 20.99 -2.57
CA ASN A 277 3.93 21.31 -3.87
C ASN A 277 4.00 20.16 -4.89
N SER A 278 5.05 19.34 -4.82
CA SER A 278 5.24 18.15 -5.64
C SER A 278 4.24 17.03 -5.36
N CYS A 279 3.61 17.00 -4.18
CA CYS A 279 2.72 15.92 -3.73
C CYS A 279 3.36 14.52 -3.78
N ASP A 280 4.68 14.43 -3.69
CA ASP A 280 5.49 13.20 -3.69
C ASP A 280 5.75 12.65 -2.28
N GLU A 281 5.36 13.40 -1.24
CA GLU A 281 5.54 13.00 0.15
C GLU A 281 4.42 13.55 1.04
N PHE A 282 3.91 12.73 1.95
CA PHE A 282 2.87 13.08 2.91
C PHE A 282 3.36 12.80 4.33
N ASP A 283 3.43 13.84 5.16
CA ASP A 283 3.71 13.74 6.59
C ASP A 283 2.38 13.68 7.36
N LEU A 284 2.05 12.50 7.85
CA LEU A 284 0.82 12.22 8.58
C LEU A 284 1.03 12.46 10.07
N SER A 285 0.18 13.28 10.66
CA SER A 285 0.13 13.51 12.11
C SER A 285 -1.26 13.15 12.64
N TYR A 286 -1.34 12.31 13.68
CA TYR A 286 -2.59 11.78 14.23
C TYR A 286 -2.42 11.38 15.70
N LEU A 287 -3.53 11.21 16.43
CA LEU A 287 -3.50 10.73 17.81
C LEU A 287 -3.63 9.20 17.85
N GLU A 288 -2.76 8.54 18.62
CA GLU A 288 -2.85 7.12 18.94
C GLU A 288 -2.39 6.90 20.39
N ASN A 289 -3.20 6.18 21.17
CA ASN A 289 -2.94 5.93 22.61
C ASN A 289 -2.63 7.21 23.43
N GLY A 290 -3.29 8.31 23.09
CA GLY A 290 -3.11 9.61 23.77
C GLY A 290 -1.83 10.35 23.39
N GLN A 291 -1.05 9.85 22.43
CA GLN A 291 0.17 10.49 21.94
C GLN A 291 0.05 10.84 20.47
N VAL A 292 0.60 12.00 20.09
CA VAL A 292 0.67 12.40 18.69
C VAL A 292 1.76 11.58 18.01
N GLN A 293 1.36 10.84 16.98
CA GLN A 293 2.24 10.05 16.14
C GLN A 293 2.51 10.77 14.83
N HIS A 294 3.67 10.48 14.26
CA HIS A 294 4.12 11.01 12.98
C HIS A 294 4.51 9.88 12.05
N ARG A 295 4.04 9.92 10.80
CA ARG A 295 4.40 8.93 9.77
C ARG A 295 4.59 9.60 8.42
N VAL A 296 5.77 9.40 7.84
CA VAL A 296 6.07 9.89 6.49
C VAL A 296 5.75 8.82 5.46
N VAL A 297 5.02 9.21 4.42
CA VAL A 297 4.61 8.36 3.30
C VAL A 297 5.11 8.98 1.99
N LYS A 298 5.92 8.25 1.22
CA LYS A 298 6.40 8.69 -0.11
C LYS A 298 5.48 8.15 -1.20
N ALA A 299 4.99 9.03 -2.07
CA ALA A 299 4.14 8.71 -3.20
C ALA A 299 4.94 8.42 -4.47
N GLY A 300 4.37 7.62 -5.38
CA GLY A 300 5.01 7.25 -6.65
C GLY A 300 5.96 6.07 -6.58
N ASN A 301 5.97 5.32 -5.47
CA ASN A 301 6.71 4.06 -5.34
C ASN A 301 5.86 2.89 -5.90
N THR A 302 5.68 2.84 -7.22
CA THR A 302 5.21 1.65 -7.94
C THR A 302 5.97 1.51 -9.23
#